data_AF-A0A9P8MCR6-F1
#
_entry.id   AF-A0A9P8MCR6-F1
#
_cell.length_a   1.000
_cell.length_b   1.000
_cell.length_c   1.000
_cell.angle_alpha   90.00
_cell.angle_beta   90.00
_cell.angle_gamma   90.00
#
_symmetry.space_group_name_H-M   'P 1'
#
loop_
_entity.id
_entity.type
_entity.pdbx_description
1 polymer ?
#
loop_
_entity_poly.entity_id
_entity_poly.type
_entity_poly.pdbx_seq_one_letter_code
_entity_poly.pdbx_strand_id
1 'polypeptide(L)'
;MSLSRSKVQTLLKAPPQRPPKGLTKHRRPSTLAQHPFPALQPTTKGRPFEILEVEEPDEECFEPPPKGVDGDRPVRSYVNYLLVNGGVILPQLGDEAHDTAAIRIAQRAFGDERRICPVLIEELTLRGGGIHCCAQEIPMLP
;
A
#
# COMPACT_ATOMS: atom_id res chain seq x y z
N MET A 1 24.50 -14.48 10.74
CA MET A 1 23.94 -13.76 9.59
C MET A 1 22.43 -13.97 9.64
N SER A 2 21.70 -13.01 10.24
CA SER A 2 20.24 -13.07 10.35
C SER A 2 19.66 -12.52 9.06
N LEU A 3 18.94 -13.34 8.30
CA LEU A 3 18.13 -12.86 7.18
C LEU A 3 16.98 -12.03 7.77
N SER A 4 17.07 -10.71 7.65
CA SER A 4 15.92 -9.82 7.88
C SER A 4 14.79 -10.31 6.97
N ARG A 5 13.70 -10.79 7.56
CA ARG A 5 12.50 -11.15 6.80
C ARG A 5 11.78 -9.84 6.50
N SER A 6 11.97 -9.30 5.30
CA SER A 6 11.15 -8.19 4.80
C SER A 6 9.68 -8.59 4.97
N LYS A 7 8.93 -7.79 5.71
CA LYS A 7 7.49 -7.99 5.89
C LYS A 7 6.81 -7.54 4.60
N VAL A 8 5.81 -8.30 4.17
CA VAL A 8 5.04 -8.01 2.95
C VAL A 8 3.62 -7.67 3.36
N GLN A 9 3.13 -6.51 2.90
CA GLN A 9 1.74 -6.09 3.02
C GLN A 9 1.01 -6.32 1.70
N THR A 10 -0.32 -6.38 1.77
CA THR A 10 -1.15 -6.71 0.61
C THR A 10 -2.15 -5.60 0.31
N LEU A 11 -2.14 -5.13 -0.94
CA LEU A 11 -3.20 -4.30 -1.50
C LEU A 11 -4.17 -5.18 -2.29
N LEU A 12 -5.41 -5.26 -1.81
CA LEU A 12 -6.50 -5.93 -2.53
C LEU A 12 -7.15 -4.97 -3.50
N LYS A 13 -7.02 -5.24 -4.80
CA LYS A 13 -7.71 -4.47 -5.83
C LYS A 13 -8.98 -5.21 -6.25
N ALA A 14 -10.13 -4.58 -6.01
CA ALA A 14 -11.37 -5.02 -6.63
C ALA A 14 -11.29 -4.77 -8.15
N PRO A 15 -11.69 -5.73 -8.99
CA PRO A 15 -11.67 -5.52 -10.44
C PRO A 15 -12.56 -4.31 -10.81
N PRO A 16 -12.18 -3.54 -11.84
CA PRO A 16 -12.92 -2.34 -12.24
C PRO A 16 -14.39 -2.67 -12.50
N GLN A 17 -15.30 -1.75 -12.18
CA GLN A 17 -16.75 -1.97 -12.35
C GLN A 17 -17.15 -2.13 -13.82
N ARG A 18 -16.28 -1.71 -14.76
CA ARG A 18 -16.40 -1.92 -16.21
C ARG A 18 -15.08 -2.52 -16.73
N PRO A 19 -15.11 -3.62 -17.49
CA PRO A 19 -13.88 -4.20 -18.02
C PRO A 19 -13.23 -3.23 -19.03
N PRO A 20 -11.91 -2.99 -18.97
CA PRO A 20 -11.21 -2.26 -20.02
C PRO A 20 -11.27 -3.05 -21.33
N LYS A 21 -11.56 -2.37 -22.44
CA LYS A 21 -11.57 -2.99 -23.77
C LYS A 21 -10.14 -3.39 -24.14
N GLY A 22 -9.92 -4.68 -24.43
CA GLY A 22 -8.73 -5.14 -25.17
C GLY A 22 -7.53 -5.66 -24.38
N LEU A 23 -7.62 -5.96 -23.09
CA LEU A 23 -6.47 -6.51 -22.34
C LEU A 23 -6.42 -8.04 -22.34
N THR A 24 -5.51 -8.61 -23.14
CA THR A 24 -5.14 -10.03 -23.10
C THR A 24 -4.45 -10.38 -21.77
N LYS A 25 -4.92 -11.44 -21.13
CA LYS A 25 -4.50 -11.88 -19.79
C LYS A 25 -3.16 -12.61 -19.84
N HIS A 26 -2.04 -11.89 -19.80
CA HIS A 26 -0.76 -12.49 -19.42
C HIS A 26 -0.55 -12.33 -17.90
N ARG A 27 -1.12 -13.26 -17.12
CA ARG A 27 -0.79 -13.41 -15.70
C ARG A 27 0.58 -14.09 -15.61
N ARG A 28 1.62 -13.37 -15.16
CA ARG A 28 2.79 -14.02 -14.57
C ARG A 28 2.39 -14.58 -13.19
N PRO A 29 2.89 -15.75 -12.79
CA PRO A 29 2.66 -16.26 -11.44
C PRO A 29 3.33 -15.31 -10.43
N SER A 30 2.56 -14.86 -9.45
CA SER A 30 3.06 -14.08 -8.32
C SER A 30 3.81 -14.97 -7.34
N THR A 31 4.72 -14.37 -6.58
CA THR A 31 5.55 -14.91 -5.49
C THR A 31 4.78 -15.46 -4.27
N LEU A 32 3.53 -15.91 -4.47
CA LEU A 32 2.61 -16.49 -3.48
C LEU A 32 3.17 -17.72 -2.71
N ALA A 33 4.37 -18.20 -3.04
CA ALA A 33 4.98 -19.35 -2.39
C ALA A 33 5.44 -19.10 -0.94
N GLN A 34 5.57 -17.85 -0.50
CA GLN A 34 6.21 -17.53 0.80
C GLN A 34 5.27 -17.08 1.92
N HIS A 35 4.03 -16.72 1.60
CA HIS A 35 3.01 -16.31 2.59
C HIS A 35 1.65 -16.97 2.28
N PRO A 36 1.20 -17.96 3.06
CA PRO A 36 -0.10 -18.58 2.82
C PRO A 36 -1.21 -17.60 3.21
N PHE A 37 -1.68 -16.81 2.26
CA PHE A 37 -2.95 -16.11 2.41
C PHE A 37 -4.08 -17.15 2.43
N PRO A 38 -5.02 -17.08 3.41
CA PRO A 38 -6.21 -17.91 3.35
C PRO A 38 -6.93 -17.65 2.01
N ALA A 39 -7.55 -18.70 1.45
CA ALA A 39 -8.28 -18.60 0.20
C ALA A 39 -9.32 -17.47 0.30
N LEU A 40 -9.08 -16.37 -0.42
CA LEU A 40 -9.96 -15.23 -0.41
C LEU A 40 -11.30 -15.62 -1.04
N GLN A 41 -12.37 -15.39 -0.31
CA GLN A 41 -13.72 -15.50 -0.86
C GLN A 41 -13.88 -14.48 -2.02
N PRO A 42 -14.60 -14.82 -3.10
CA PRO A 42 -14.89 -13.86 -4.15
C PRO A 42 -15.64 -12.64 -3.62
N THR A 43 -15.55 -11.52 -4.35
CA THR A 43 -16.40 -10.35 -4.09
C THR A 43 -17.89 -10.71 -4.17
N THR A 44 -18.78 -9.86 -3.67
CA THR A 44 -20.25 -10.05 -3.75
C THR A 44 -20.78 -10.26 -5.18
N LYS A 45 -20.00 -9.87 -6.21
CA LYS A 45 -20.30 -10.10 -7.63
C LYS A 45 -19.62 -11.37 -8.20
N GLY A 46 -19.09 -12.25 -7.36
CA GLY A 46 -18.39 -13.48 -7.76
C GLY A 46 -17.01 -13.26 -8.39
N ARG A 47 -16.49 -12.03 -8.39
CA ARG A 47 -15.18 -11.72 -9.02
C ARG A 47 -14.03 -12.03 -8.06
N PRO A 48 -12.94 -12.67 -8.52
CA PRO A 48 -11.78 -12.92 -7.68
C PRO A 48 -11.01 -11.62 -7.41
N PHE A 49 -10.28 -11.58 -6.29
CA PHE A 49 -9.37 -10.49 -5.98
C PHE A 49 -8.11 -10.54 -6.85
N GLU A 50 -7.61 -9.35 -7.23
CA GLU A 50 -6.21 -9.18 -7.61
C GLU A 50 -5.44 -8.76 -6.35
N ILE A 51 -4.36 -9.49 -6.07
CA ILE A 51 -3.47 -9.26 -4.93
C ILE A 51 -2.22 -8.58 -5.48
N LEU A 52 -1.93 -7.40 -4.98
CA LEU A 52 -0.67 -6.70 -5.22
C LEU A 52 0.12 -6.70 -3.91
N GLU A 53 1.28 -7.35 -3.94
CA GLU A 53 2.21 -7.36 -2.81
C GLU A 53 2.95 -6.03 -2.75
N VAL A 54 3.10 -5.50 -1.54
CA VAL A 54 3.80 -4.26 -1.23
C VAL A 54 4.82 -4.57 -0.15
N GLU A 55 6.09 -4.41 -0.48
CA GLU A 55 7.19 -4.63 0.46
C GLU A 55 7.19 -3.51 1.53
N GLU A 56 7.32 -3.89 2.80
CA GLU A 56 7.57 -2.93 3.89
C GLU A 56 8.99 -2.35 3.77
N PRO A 57 9.23 -1.13 4.28
CA PRO A 57 10.59 -0.59 4.28
C PRO A 57 11.52 -1.41 5.17
N ASP A 58 12.82 -1.29 4.93
CA ASP A 58 13.83 -1.93 5.75
C ASP A 58 13.89 -1.27 7.14
N GLU A 59 13.61 -2.04 8.21
CA GLU A 59 13.64 -1.51 9.59
C GLU A 59 15.02 -0.92 9.98
N GLU A 60 16.08 -1.34 9.28
CA GLU A 60 17.47 -0.85 9.47
C GLU A 60 17.70 0.56 8.93
N CYS A 61 16.84 1.08 8.04
CA CYS A 61 16.94 2.44 7.51
C CYS A 61 16.52 3.54 8.49
N PHE A 62 16.05 3.17 9.69
CA PHE A 62 15.46 4.09 10.64
C PHE A 62 16.20 4.14 11.96
N GLU A 63 16.35 5.33 12.49
CA GLU A 63 16.76 5.51 13.88
C GLU A 63 15.71 4.91 14.83
N PRO A 64 16.14 4.41 16.00
CA PRO A 64 15.22 3.98 17.05
C PRO A 64 14.27 5.13 17.43
N PRO A 65 12.98 4.85 17.68
CA PRO A 65 12.05 5.89 18.07
C PRO A 65 12.50 6.57 19.37
N PRO A 66 12.28 7.88 19.53
CA PRO A 66 12.66 8.58 20.76
C PRO A 66 11.92 7.98 21.97
N LYS A 67 12.62 7.85 23.10
CA LYS A 67 12.01 7.36 24.34
C LYS A 67 10.94 8.33 24.83
N GLY A 68 9.75 7.82 25.19
CA GLY A 68 8.66 8.62 25.74
C GLY A 68 7.76 9.30 24.71
N VAL A 69 7.88 8.95 23.43
CA VAL A 69 6.84 9.26 22.43
C VAL A 69 5.77 8.18 22.54
N ASP A 70 4.49 8.58 22.64
CA ASP A 70 3.35 7.67 22.66
C ASP A 70 3.26 6.89 21.34
N GLY A 71 3.86 5.70 21.33
CA GLY A 71 4.02 4.88 20.14
C GLY A 71 5.19 3.92 20.29
N ASP A 72 5.02 2.85 21.07
CA ASP A 72 6.05 1.81 21.29
C ASP A 72 6.56 1.17 19.99
N ARG A 73 5.88 1.41 18.85
CA ARG A 73 6.32 0.97 17.52
C ARG A 73 5.82 1.91 16.41
N PRO A 74 6.71 2.54 15.62
CA PRO A 74 6.32 3.36 14.49
C PRO A 74 5.49 2.59 13.46
N VAL A 75 4.43 3.19 12.93
CA VAL A 75 3.59 2.58 11.89
C VAL A 75 4.14 2.93 10.52
N ARG A 76 4.86 1.99 9.90
CA ARG A 76 5.52 2.15 8.61
C ARG A 76 4.82 1.28 7.56
N SER A 77 3.83 1.84 6.88
CA SER A 77 2.99 1.11 5.92
C SER A 77 2.65 1.95 4.69
N TYR A 78 2.99 1.43 3.52
CA TYR A 78 2.60 2.02 2.23
C TYR A 78 1.12 1.82 1.88
N VAL A 79 0.47 0.82 2.49
CA VAL A 79 -0.96 0.56 2.31
C VAL A 79 -1.82 1.60 3.05
N ASN A 80 -1.23 2.38 3.97
CA ASN A 80 -1.88 3.50 4.65
C ASN A 80 -1.97 4.78 3.79
N TYR A 81 -2.33 4.64 2.51
CA TYR A 81 -2.51 5.75 1.58
C TYR A 81 -3.90 6.39 1.74
N LEU A 82 -4.03 7.64 1.25
CA LEU A 82 -5.31 8.31 1.17
C LEU A 82 -5.74 8.46 -0.30
N LEU A 83 -6.97 8.02 -0.59
CA LEU A 83 -7.56 8.24 -1.90
C LEU A 83 -8.29 9.59 -1.94
N VAL A 84 -8.03 10.38 -2.98
CA VAL A 84 -8.68 11.68 -3.22
C VAL A 84 -9.24 11.73 -4.64
N ASN A 85 -10.04 12.76 -4.92
CA ASN A 85 -10.55 12.98 -6.27
C ASN A 85 -9.37 13.15 -7.26
N GLY A 86 -9.26 12.23 -8.21
CA GLY A 86 -8.21 12.23 -9.24
C GLY A 86 -6.81 11.84 -8.76
N GLY A 87 -6.63 11.36 -7.53
CA GLY A 87 -5.28 11.07 -7.03
C GLY A 87 -5.21 10.15 -5.82
N VAL A 88 -3.96 9.82 -5.47
CA VAL A 88 -3.59 8.98 -4.32
C VAL A 88 -2.47 9.70 -3.59
N ILE A 89 -2.68 10.04 -2.32
CA ILE A 89 -1.60 10.51 -1.45
C ILE A 89 -0.93 9.27 -0.88
N LEU A 90 0.27 8.99 -1.38
CA LEU A 90 1.03 7.79 -1.03
C LEU A 90 2.08 8.17 0.03
N PRO A 91 2.12 7.50 1.18
CA PRO A 91 3.16 7.76 2.17
C PRO A 91 4.54 7.39 1.60
N GLN A 92 5.52 8.21 1.94
CA GLN A 92 6.94 7.94 1.79
C GLN A 92 7.54 7.89 3.18
N LEU A 93 8.45 6.95 3.38
CA LEU A 93 8.97 6.61 4.70
C LEU A 93 10.43 7.06 4.84
N GLY A 94 11.12 7.37 3.75
CA GLY A 94 12.54 7.76 3.76
C GLY A 94 13.48 6.61 3.39
N ASP A 95 12.93 5.47 2.99
CA ASP A 95 13.64 4.36 2.38
C ASP A 95 13.46 4.44 0.86
N GLU A 96 14.41 5.08 0.17
CA GLU A 96 14.30 5.45 -1.25
C GLU A 96 13.96 4.26 -2.17
N ALA A 97 14.50 3.08 -1.87
CA ALA A 97 14.29 1.88 -2.67
C ALA A 97 12.84 1.38 -2.55
N HIS A 98 12.34 1.24 -1.32
CA HIS A 98 10.99 0.78 -1.06
C HIS A 98 9.94 1.86 -1.36
N ASP A 99 10.26 3.13 -1.15
CA ASP A 99 9.45 4.28 -1.53
C ASP A 99 9.18 4.28 -3.05
N THR A 100 10.23 4.06 -3.85
CA THR A 100 10.12 3.95 -5.31
C THR A 100 9.32 2.72 -5.74
N ALA A 101 9.52 1.58 -5.07
CA ALA A 101 8.76 0.36 -5.34
C ALA A 101 7.26 0.55 -5.04
N ALA A 102 6.92 1.18 -3.92
CA ALA A 102 5.56 1.50 -3.53
C ALA A 102 4.85 2.39 -4.56
N ILE A 103 5.54 3.41 -5.11
CA ILE A 103 5.00 4.26 -6.19
C ILE A 103 4.63 3.42 -7.41
N ARG A 104 5.51 2.51 -7.85
CA ARG A 104 5.27 1.64 -9.02
C ARG A 104 4.07 0.72 -8.80
N ILE A 105 3.94 0.16 -7.59
CA ILE A 105 2.81 -0.69 -7.25
C ILE A 105 1.52 0.12 -7.20
N ALA A 106 1.54 1.33 -6.62
CA ALA A 106 0.39 2.23 -6.58
C ALA A 106 -0.06 2.64 -7.99
N GLN A 107 0.87 2.97 -8.90
CA GLN A 107 0.56 3.25 -10.30
C GLN A 107 -0.15 2.06 -10.97
N ARG A 108 0.37 0.85 -10.79
CA ARG A 108 -0.29 -0.38 -11.29
C ARG A 108 -1.67 -0.59 -10.66
N ALA A 109 -1.81 -0.27 -9.37
CA ALA A 109 -3.07 -0.43 -8.64
C ALA A 109 -4.14 0.56 -9.10
N PHE A 110 -3.78 1.82 -9.36
CA PHE A 110 -4.74 2.89 -9.60
C PHE A 110 -4.87 3.34 -11.06
N GLY A 111 -3.95 2.92 -11.93
CA GLY A 111 -3.92 3.28 -13.33
C GLY A 111 -3.53 4.75 -13.57
N ASP A 112 -3.47 5.14 -14.84
CA ASP A 112 -2.95 6.45 -15.25
C ASP A 112 -3.93 7.60 -14.98
N GLU A 113 -5.20 7.30 -14.71
CA GLU A 113 -6.24 8.29 -14.42
C GLU A 113 -6.06 8.97 -13.06
N ARG A 114 -5.28 8.37 -12.16
CA ARG A 114 -5.03 8.90 -10.82
C ARG A 114 -3.58 9.30 -10.66
N ARG A 115 -3.36 10.57 -10.29
CA ARG A 115 -2.02 11.05 -9.95
C ARG A 115 -1.56 10.46 -8.62
N ILE A 116 -0.41 9.79 -8.62
CA ILE A 116 0.26 9.39 -7.38
C ILE A 116 1.03 10.60 -6.85
N CYS A 117 0.75 10.98 -5.60
CA CYS A 117 1.33 12.10 -4.89
C CYS A 117 2.10 11.56 -3.67
N PRO A 118 3.41 11.34 -3.79
CA PRO A 118 4.25 10.87 -2.68
C PRO A 118 4.41 11.96 -1.61
N VAL A 119 4.28 11.61 -0.33
CA VAL A 119 4.45 12.53 0.80
C VAL A 119 5.26 11.86 1.91
N LEU A 120 6.37 12.47 2.32
CA LEU A 120 7.16 12.01 3.46
C LEU A 120 6.37 12.21 4.76
N ILE A 121 6.20 11.14 5.55
CA ILE A 121 5.34 11.15 6.75
C ILE A 121 6.01 10.62 8.02
N GLU A 122 7.34 10.72 8.12
CA GLU A 122 8.12 10.21 9.24
C GLU A 122 7.50 10.54 10.61
N GLU A 123 7.15 11.80 10.85
CA GLU A 123 6.52 12.26 12.10
C GLU A 123 5.18 11.60 12.42
N LEU A 124 4.36 11.30 11.42
CA LEU A 124 3.09 10.60 11.63
C LEU A 124 3.33 9.15 12.05
N THR A 125 4.34 8.52 11.46
CA THR A 125 4.68 7.12 11.78
C THR A 125 5.10 6.98 13.24
N LEU A 126 5.87 7.95 13.76
CA LEU A 126 6.32 7.98 15.15
C LEU A 126 5.17 8.14 16.16
N ARG A 127 4.05 8.73 15.73
CA ARG A 127 2.84 8.92 16.55
C ARG A 127 1.84 7.76 16.41
N GLY A 128 2.28 6.64 15.82
CA GLY A 128 1.47 5.44 15.68
C GLY A 128 0.44 5.49 14.55
N GLY A 129 0.56 6.44 13.61
CA GLY A 129 -0.41 6.64 12.54
C GLY A 129 0.21 6.79 11.15
N GLY A 130 -0.66 7.04 10.18
CA GLY A 130 -0.28 7.41 8.81
C GLY A 130 -1.39 8.26 8.17
N ILE A 131 -1.24 8.59 6.89
CA ILE A 131 -2.11 9.55 6.19
C ILE A 131 -3.58 9.15 6.25
N HIS A 132 -3.88 7.87 6.02
CA HIS A 132 -5.26 7.36 6.05
C HIS A 132 -5.90 7.54 7.42
N CYS A 133 -5.14 7.39 8.51
CA CYS A 133 -5.67 7.48 9.87
C CYS A 133 -6.03 8.90 10.28
N CYS A 134 -5.50 9.91 9.59
CA CYS A 134 -5.67 11.33 9.92
C CYS A 134 -6.73 12.04 9.08
N ALA A 135 -7.40 11.33 8.17
CA ALA A 135 -8.34 11.90 7.22
C ALA A 135 -9.69 11.16 7.26
N GLN A 136 -10.75 11.88 6.88
CA GLN A 136 -12.07 11.32 6.68
C GLN A 136 -12.65 11.87 5.38
N GLU A 137 -13.05 11.00 4.47
CA GLU A 137 -13.66 11.44 3.21
C GLU A 137 -15.09 11.97 3.42
N ILE A 138 -15.42 13.02 2.67
CA ILE A 138 -16.78 13.52 2.53
C ILE A 138 -17.15 13.37 1.05
N PRO A 139 -18.04 12.43 0.70
CA PRO A 139 -18.48 12.25 -0.68
C PRO A 139 -19.19 13.50 -1.21
N MET A 140 -18.98 13.80 -2.49
CA MET A 140 -19.80 14.80 -3.17
C MET A 140 -21.24 14.27 -3.30
N LEU A 141 -22.22 15.16 -3.09
CA LEU A 141 -23.61 14.85 -3.39
C LEU A 141 -23.79 14.60 -4.90
N PRO A 142 -24.68 13.68 -5.30
CA PRO A 142 -24.94 13.37 -6.70
C PRO A 142 -25.58 14.54 -7.47
#